data_AF-A0AA86Q8X6-F1
#
_entry.id   AF-A0AA86Q8X6-F1
#
_cell.length_a   1.000
_cell.length_b   1.000
_cell.length_c   1.000
_cell.angle_alpha   90.00
_cell.angle_beta   90.00
_cell.angle_gamma   90.00
#
_symmetry.space_group_name_H-M   'P 1'
#
loop_
_entity.id
_entity.type
_entity.pdbx_description
1 polymer ?
#
loop_
_entity_poly.entity_id
_entity_poly.type
_entity_poly.pdbx_seq_one_letter_code
_entity_poly.pdbx_strand_id
1 'polypeptide(L)'
;MEYKLDSALSKSEKQLIKLQLANYEVTLPSGTYNTQYEEAKEHLNQVKQELADTQKLYERRMKEMDEQEKALQEKQTELQRRKKDVSHFMQIRMQKQSEEKEKSEKTEKQNLEQLNQLADLIDELAGAAALTQILNEREQSYQLYSQQIIQVYNELTNNSFELGHDDFHNIQLIQTAQQYIQNVFLKLQLESKQAFELEQQLQKQLDQLQIQVQEAQKSNNSMQTIFDQQIQQVAVQIENERQQKETLENEVNNLAARLSGKTVELSEAFTAIETLCSKVNFNPRQMQTAEKMNIWDIIGEKTNDLEETALQYYEQCKKQLTLNECYMRVLGEQTVSKLKQLKQLGLWIQDAESLLNLCDKEAKK
;
A
#
# COMPACT_ATOMS: atom_id res chain seq x y z
N MET A 1 33.95 45.75 -14.16
CA MET A 1 34.58 46.80 -14.97
C MET A 1 33.64 47.99 -15.00
N GLU A 2 33.78 48.90 -14.04
CA GLU A 2 33.02 50.15 -14.03
C GLU A 2 33.71 51.14 -14.96
N TYR A 3 33.04 51.52 -16.05
CA TYR A 3 33.51 52.60 -16.91
C TYR A 3 33.39 53.93 -16.15
N LYS A 4 34.51 54.45 -15.63
CA LYS A 4 34.63 55.82 -15.15
C LYS A 4 34.61 56.78 -16.33
N LEU A 5 33.42 57.32 -16.62
CA LEU A 5 33.20 58.35 -17.63
C LEU A 5 33.14 59.75 -16.97
N ASP A 6 34.05 60.04 -16.04
CA ASP A 6 33.94 61.21 -15.16
C ASP A 6 35.05 62.27 -15.36
N SER A 7 35.80 62.23 -16.47
CA SER A 7 37.05 63.00 -16.63
C SER A 7 37.11 64.05 -17.74
N ALA A 8 36.02 64.75 -18.09
CA ALA A 8 36.07 65.73 -19.20
C ALA A 8 35.78 67.21 -18.84
N LEU A 9 35.43 67.54 -17.59
CA LEU A 9 35.10 68.93 -17.22
C LEU A 9 35.76 69.32 -15.89
N SER A 10 36.49 70.44 -15.88
CA SER A 10 37.08 70.99 -14.65
C SER A 10 35.99 71.44 -13.67
N LYS A 11 36.34 71.54 -12.39
CA LYS A 11 35.37 71.87 -11.32
C LYS A 11 34.71 73.25 -11.53
N SER A 12 35.42 74.21 -12.13
CA SER A 12 34.89 75.53 -12.48
C SER A 12 33.98 75.49 -13.71
N GLU A 13 34.32 74.69 -14.74
CA GLU A 13 33.46 74.51 -15.92
C GLU A 13 32.15 73.80 -15.57
N LYS A 14 32.19 72.79 -14.69
CA LYS A 14 30.98 72.15 -14.13
C LYS A 14 30.11 73.15 -13.36
N GLN A 15 30.71 74.11 -12.65
CA GLN A 15 29.99 75.15 -11.92
C GLN A 15 29.39 76.22 -12.85
N LEU A 16 30.12 76.62 -13.89
CA LEU A 16 29.65 77.58 -14.88
C LEU A 16 28.47 77.03 -15.68
N ILE A 17 28.56 75.77 -16.12
CA ILE A 17 27.48 75.06 -16.84
C ILE A 17 26.25 74.93 -15.94
N LYS A 18 26.43 74.57 -14.65
CA LYS A 18 25.31 74.52 -13.68
C LYS A 18 24.65 75.88 -13.47
N LEU A 19 25.42 76.96 -13.39
CA LEU A 19 24.91 78.33 -13.27
C LEU A 19 24.17 78.78 -14.53
N GLN A 20 24.68 78.44 -15.72
CA GLN A 20 24.04 78.75 -16.99
C GLN A 20 22.75 77.96 -17.20
N LEU A 21 22.74 76.66 -16.86
CA LEU A 21 21.52 75.83 -16.84
C LEU A 21 20.50 76.39 -15.86
N ALA A 22 20.89 76.67 -14.60
CA ALA A 22 19.98 77.25 -13.62
C ALA A 22 19.39 78.61 -14.07
N ASN A 23 20.17 79.45 -14.76
CA ASN A 23 19.67 80.72 -15.30
C ASN A 23 18.74 80.52 -16.51
N TYR A 24 18.99 79.50 -17.34
CA TYR A 24 18.11 79.08 -18.43
C TYR A 24 16.79 78.48 -17.90
N GLU A 25 16.83 77.71 -16.83
CA GLU A 25 15.66 77.12 -16.14
C GLU A 25 14.76 78.19 -15.52
N VAL A 26 15.34 79.30 -15.01
CA VAL A 26 14.59 80.43 -14.45
C VAL A 26 13.97 81.31 -15.54
N THR A 27 14.61 81.43 -16.70
CA THR A 27 14.16 82.32 -17.79
C THR A 27 13.23 81.64 -18.79
N LEU A 28 13.37 80.32 -19.00
CA LEU A 28 12.50 79.49 -19.81
C LEU A 28 12.14 78.21 -19.04
N PRO A 29 11.25 78.28 -18.04
CA PRO A 29 10.82 77.13 -17.25
C PRO A 29 10.19 76.01 -18.11
N SER A 30 9.72 76.34 -19.32
CA SER A 30 9.13 75.40 -20.30
C SER A 30 10.05 75.11 -21.51
N GLY A 31 11.34 75.44 -21.44
CA GLY A 31 12.28 75.25 -22.55
C GLY A 31 12.55 73.77 -22.85
N THR A 32 12.91 73.46 -24.10
CA THR A 32 13.11 72.08 -24.62
C THR A 32 14.13 71.24 -23.84
N TYR A 33 15.13 71.87 -23.22
CA TYR A 33 16.12 71.17 -22.38
C TYR A 33 15.56 70.79 -21.00
N ASN A 34 14.66 71.61 -20.45
CA ASN A 34 14.04 71.35 -19.16
C ASN A 34 12.97 70.25 -19.26
N THR A 35 12.23 70.24 -20.37
CA THR A 35 11.30 69.14 -20.68
C THR A 35 12.05 67.83 -20.90
N GLN A 36 13.15 67.83 -21.67
CA GLN A 36 13.97 66.61 -21.86
C GLN A 36 14.61 66.10 -20.57
N TYR A 37 15.00 66.99 -19.66
CA TYR A 37 15.54 66.60 -18.36
C TYR A 37 14.47 66.02 -17.42
N GLU A 38 13.30 66.64 -17.33
CA GLU A 38 12.18 66.11 -16.54
C GLU A 38 11.65 64.79 -17.14
N GLU A 39 11.56 64.67 -18.46
CA GLU A 39 11.23 63.40 -19.15
C GLU A 39 12.27 62.31 -18.86
N ALA A 40 13.57 62.63 -18.93
CA ALA A 40 14.64 61.67 -18.61
C ALA A 40 14.64 61.26 -17.13
N LYS A 41 14.27 62.18 -16.23
CA LYS A 41 14.15 61.95 -14.79
C LYS A 41 12.91 61.12 -14.45
N GLU A 42 11.79 61.36 -15.12
CA GLU A 42 10.61 60.50 -15.06
C GLU A 42 10.91 59.09 -15.58
N HIS A 43 11.56 58.98 -16.74
CA HIS A 43 11.98 57.70 -17.31
C HIS A 43 12.95 56.96 -16.37
N LEU A 44 13.91 57.66 -15.76
CA LEU A 44 14.82 57.07 -14.77
C LEU A 44 14.06 56.56 -13.53
N ASN A 45 13.03 57.29 -13.07
CA ASN A 45 12.20 56.87 -11.95
C ASN A 45 11.33 55.66 -12.31
N GLN A 46 10.77 55.61 -13.51
CA GLN A 46 10.04 54.45 -14.03
C GLN A 46 10.94 53.22 -14.09
N VAL A 47 12.12 53.33 -14.70
CA VAL A 47 13.09 52.23 -14.77
C VAL A 47 13.53 51.76 -13.38
N LYS A 48 13.70 52.69 -12.42
CA LYS A 48 14.00 52.32 -11.02
C LYS A 48 12.86 51.58 -10.34
N GLN A 49 11.61 51.97 -10.60
CA GLN A 49 10.44 51.27 -10.08
C GLN A 49 10.32 49.87 -10.69
N GLU A 50 10.45 49.74 -12.01
CA GLU A 50 10.47 48.45 -12.70
C GLU A 50 11.60 47.55 -12.20
N LEU A 51 12.79 48.09 -11.95
CA LEU A 51 13.91 47.34 -11.40
C LEU A 51 13.62 46.86 -9.97
N ALA A 52 12.99 47.70 -9.13
CA ALA A 52 12.60 47.32 -7.78
C ALA A 52 11.51 46.24 -7.78
N ASP A 53 10.54 46.33 -8.69
CA ASP A 53 9.44 45.36 -8.79
C ASP A 53 9.93 44.02 -9.36
N THR A 54 10.83 44.04 -10.34
CA THR A 54 11.47 42.83 -10.88
C THR A 54 12.38 42.17 -9.84
N GLN A 55 13.12 42.94 -9.02
CA GLN A 55 13.88 42.39 -7.90
C GLN A 55 12.98 41.71 -6.87
N LYS A 56 11.87 42.34 -6.48
CA LYS A 56 10.89 41.72 -5.56
C LYS A 56 10.28 40.44 -6.14
N LEU A 57 9.95 40.44 -7.44
CA LEU A 57 9.43 39.25 -8.12
C LEU A 57 10.46 38.11 -8.14
N TYR A 58 11.72 38.44 -8.40
CA TYR A 58 12.83 37.48 -8.37
C TYR A 58 13.02 36.89 -6.97
N GLU A 59 13.05 37.73 -5.93
CA GLU A 59 13.15 37.28 -4.54
C GLU A 59 11.98 36.38 -4.13
N ARG A 60 10.76 36.70 -4.58
CA ARG A 60 9.58 35.86 -4.34
C ARG A 60 9.73 34.49 -5.01
N ARG A 61 10.11 34.45 -6.29
CA ARG A 61 10.33 33.19 -7.01
C ARG A 61 11.45 32.36 -6.40
N MET A 62 12.53 32.99 -5.94
CA MET A 62 13.60 32.29 -5.24
C MET A 62 13.08 31.62 -3.95
N LYS A 63 12.28 32.32 -3.15
CA LYS A 63 11.65 31.73 -1.96
C LYS A 63 10.71 30.58 -2.29
N GLU A 64 9.89 30.73 -3.34
CA GLU A 64 9.00 29.66 -3.81
C GLU A 64 9.80 28.42 -4.24
N MET A 65 10.94 28.61 -4.92
CA MET A 65 11.83 27.49 -5.27
C MET A 65 12.48 26.85 -4.03
N ASP A 66 12.93 27.64 -3.06
CA ASP A 66 13.50 27.12 -1.81
C ASP A 66 12.47 26.29 -1.01
N GLU A 67 11.21 26.74 -0.99
CA GLU A 67 10.10 26.00 -0.36
C GLU A 67 9.80 24.69 -1.10
N GLN A 68 9.79 24.72 -2.43
CA GLN A 68 9.63 23.51 -3.26
C GLN A 68 10.79 22.53 -3.06
N GLU A 69 12.02 23.02 -2.96
CA GLU A 69 13.19 22.18 -2.71
C GLU A 69 13.09 21.50 -1.34
N LYS A 70 12.70 22.22 -0.29
CA LYS A 70 12.46 21.63 1.04
C LYS A 70 11.38 20.56 1.02
N ALA A 71 10.24 20.84 0.37
CA ALA A 71 9.16 19.87 0.24
C ALA A 71 9.62 18.59 -0.50
N LEU A 72 10.43 18.75 -1.55
CA LEU A 72 11.02 17.62 -2.27
C LEU A 72 12.00 16.82 -1.41
N GLN A 73 12.84 17.49 -0.62
CA GLN A 73 13.77 16.83 0.32
C GLN A 73 13.01 16.05 1.39
N GLU A 74 11.95 16.62 1.98
CA GLU A 74 11.09 15.92 2.94
C GLU A 74 10.48 14.66 2.32
N LYS A 75 9.90 14.79 1.12
CA LYS A 75 9.35 13.64 0.37
C LYS A 75 10.41 12.60 0.05
N GLN A 76 11.63 13.01 -0.30
CA GLN A 76 12.74 12.10 -0.56
C GLN A 76 13.13 11.33 0.71
N THR A 77 13.20 11.99 1.86
CA THR A 77 13.49 11.32 3.14
C THR A 77 12.39 10.34 3.54
N GLU A 78 11.12 10.69 3.30
CA GLU A 78 9.99 9.78 3.55
C GLU A 78 10.05 8.55 2.63
N LEU A 79 10.30 8.74 1.34
CA LEU A 79 10.46 7.63 0.39
C LEU A 79 11.63 6.71 0.76
N GLN A 80 12.74 7.27 1.24
CA GLN A 80 13.86 6.46 1.73
C GLN A 80 13.51 5.66 2.98
N ARG A 81 12.73 6.22 3.91
CA ARG A 81 12.21 5.49 5.08
C ARG A 81 11.29 4.35 4.64
N ARG A 82 10.28 4.64 3.81
CA ARG A 82 9.37 3.62 3.27
C ARG A 82 10.12 2.51 2.52
N LYS A 83 11.15 2.85 1.75
CA LYS A 83 12.00 1.85 1.06
C LYS A 83 12.71 0.92 2.05
N LYS A 84 13.23 1.46 3.16
CA LYS A 84 13.85 0.65 4.23
C LYS A 84 12.82 -0.25 4.90
N ASP A 85 11.64 0.27 5.21
CA ASP A 85 10.56 -0.50 5.85
C ASP A 85 10.09 -1.66 4.97
N VAL A 86 9.90 -1.41 3.67
CA VAL A 86 9.55 -2.45 2.68
C VAL A 86 10.66 -3.50 2.57
N SER A 87 11.93 -3.07 2.49
CA SER A 87 13.06 -3.99 2.44
C SER A 87 13.15 -4.86 3.70
N HIS A 88 12.91 -4.28 4.87
CA HIS A 88 12.93 -5.00 6.14
C HIS A 88 11.78 -6.01 6.24
N PHE A 89 10.57 -5.60 5.86
CA PHE A 89 9.41 -6.49 5.79
C PHE A 89 9.65 -7.67 4.84
N MET A 90 10.21 -7.40 3.66
CA MET A 90 10.53 -8.42 2.67
C MET A 90 11.61 -9.40 3.19
N GLN A 91 12.62 -8.89 3.91
CA GLN A 91 13.64 -9.73 4.54
C GLN A 91 13.04 -10.64 5.63
N ILE A 92 12.20 -10.10 6.51
CA ILE A 92 11.49 -10.89 7.54
C ILE A 92 10.61 -11.95 6.88
N ARG A 93 9.88 -11.59 5.82
CA ARG A 93 9.01 -12.52 5.09
C ARG A 93 9.81 -13.67 4.47
N MET A 94 10.95 -13.37 3.84
CA MET A 94 11.82 -14.41 3.27
C MET A 94 12.43 -15.31 4.36
N GLN A 95 12.81 -14.74 5.51
CA GLN A 95 13.29 -15.55 6.65
C GLN A 95 12.21 -16.50 7.17
N LYS A 96 10.99 -16.02 7.40
CA LYS A 96 9.87 -16.88 7.82
C LYS A 96 9.57 -17.98 6.82
N GLN A 97 9.56 -17.66 5.53
CA GLN A 97 9.34 -18.65 4.48
C GLN A 97 10.45 -19.71 4.43
N SER A 98 11.71 -19.31 4.69
CA SER A 98 12.83 -20.25 4.81
C SER A 98 12.68 -21.16 6.02
N GLU A 99 12.34 -20.61 7.19
CA GLU A 99 12.11 -21.40 8.42
C GLU A 99 10.93 -22.38 8.27
N GLU A 100 9.85 -21.97 7.62
CA GLU A 100 8.71 -22.84 7.32
C GLU A 100 9.10 -23.96 6.36
N LYS A 101 9.90 -23.66 5.33
CA LYS A 101 10.40 -24.66 4.39
C LYS A 101 11.32 -25.67 5.09
N GLU A 102 12.25 -25.22 5.92
CA GLU A 102 13.14 -26.10 6.70
C GLU A 102 12.34 -27.00 7.66
N LYS A 103 11.31 -26.46 8.33
CA LYS A 103 10.42 -27.26 9.18
C LYS A 103 9.67 -28.31 8.37
N SER A 104 9.11 -27.92 7.22
CA SER A 104 8.39 -28.84 6.34
C SER A 104 9.30 -29.96 5.84
N GLU A 105 10.51 -29.65 5.37
CA GLU A 105 11.49 -30.65 4.92
C GLU A 105 11.90 -31.59 6.06
N LYS A 106 12.04 -31.08 7.29
CA LYS A 106 12.34 -31.91 8.46
C LYS A 106 11.19 -32.86 8.79
N THR A 107 9.95 -32.37 8.76
CA THR A 107 8.75 -33.20 8.98
C THR A 107 8.60 -34.26 7.89
N GLU A 108 8.84 -33.90 6.63
CA GLU A 108 8.81 -34.85 5.51
C GLU A 108 9.85 -35.96 5.68
N LYS A 109 11.10 -35.61 6.05
CA LYS A 109 12.13 -36.61 6.37
C LYS A 109 11.74 -37.51 7.53
N GLN A 110 11.19 -36.95 8.61
CA GLN A 110 10.73 -37.74 9.76
C GLN A 110 9.60 -38.70 9.38
N ASN A 111 8.64 -38.25 8.58
CA ASN A 111 7.56 -39.10 8.08
C ASN A 111 8.11 -40.23 7.19
N LEU A 112 9.11 -39.94 6.35
CA LEU A 112 9.72 -40.93 5.47
C LEU A 112 10.54 -41.96 6.25
N GLU A 113 11.25 -41.55 7.31
CA GLU A 113 11.89 -42.46 8.27
C GLU A 113 10.87 -43.36 8.97
N GLN A 114 9.74 -42.81 9.42
CA GLN A 114 8.65 -43.58 10.03
C GLN A 114 8.01 -44.57 9.06
N LEU A 115 7.82 -44.17 7.79
CA LEU A 115 7.29 -45.06 6.75
C LEU A 115 8.25 -46.21 6.44
N ASN A 116 9.55 -45.95 6.40
CA ASN A 116 10.55 -47.02 6.22
C ASN A 116 10.56 -47.99 7.40
N GLN A 117 10.51 -47.49 8.64
CA GLN A 117 10.38 -48.35 9.83
C GLN A 117 9.10 -49.20 9.80
N LEU A 118 8.00 -48.64 9.30
CA LEU A 118 6.74 -49.36 9.16
C LEU A 118 6.83 -50.44 8.08
N ALA A 119 7.55 -50.18 6.98
CA ALA A 119 7.83 -51.19 5.96
C ALA A 119 8.68 -52.34 6.51
N ASP A 120 9.76 -52.04 7.24
CA ASP A 120 10.61 -53.05 7.88
C ASP A 120 9.80 -53.93 8.85
N LEU A 121 8.92 -53.32 9.67
CA LEU A 121 8.03 -54.04 10.58
C LEU A 121 7.02 -54.94 9.84
N ILE A 122 6.51 -54.51 8.68
CA ILE A 122 5.62 -55.33 7.86
C ILE A 122 6.36 -56.56 7.34
N ASP A 123 7.61 -56.40 6.89
CA ASP A 123 8.44 -57.51 6.42
C ASP A 123 8.79 -58.49 7.56
N GLU A 124 9.12 -57.99 8.76
CA GLU A 124 9.33 -58.81 9.94
C GLU A 124 8.07 -59.58 10.35
N LEU A 125 6.90 -58.93 10.33
CA LEU A 125 5.60 -59.56 10.59
C LEU A 125 5.30 -60.66 9.57
N ALA A 126 5.55 -60.41 8.29
CA ALA A 126 5.38 -61.41 7.24
C ALA A 126 6.32 -62.61 7.45
N GLY A 127 7.57 -62.37 7.83
CA GLY A 127 8.54 -63.42 8.17
C GLY A 127 8.11 -64.24 9.39
N ALA A 128 7.65 -63.58 10.45
CA ALA A 128 7.15 -64.23 11.66
C ALA A 128 5.89 -65.06 11.39
N ALA A 129 4.96 -64.55 10.56
CA ALA A 129 3.76 -65.27 10.15
C ALA A 129 4.10 -66.53 9.34
N ALA A 130 5.04 -66.43 8.39
CA ALA A 130 5.50 -67.58 7.61
C ALA A 130 6.18 -68.65 8.49
N LEU A 131 7.02 -68.24 9.44
CA LEU A 131 7.62 -69.15 10.42
C LEU A 131 6.56 -69.83 11.28
N THR A 132 5.56 -69.08 11.75
CA THR A 132 4.45 -69.62 12.56
C THR A 132 3.67 -70.67 11.78
N GLN A 133 3.42 -70.44 10.49
CA GLN A 133 2.77 -71.43 9.63
C GLN A 133 3.61 -72.71 9.50
N ILE A 134 4.91 -72.60 9.21
CA ILE A 134 5.82 -73.75 9.10
C ILE A 134 5.88 -74.54 10.42
N LEU A 135 5.91 -73.84 11.56
CA LEU A 135 5.93 -74.47 12.87
C LEU A 135 4.63 -75.23 13.14
N ASN A 136 3.49 -74.67 12.77
CA ASN A 136 2.18 -75.34 12.90
C ASN A 136 2.09 -76.59 12.02
N GLU A 137 2.55 -76.53 10.77
CA GLU A 137 2.61 -77.69 9.87
C GLU A 137 3.53 -78.81 10.42
N ARG A 138 4.66 -78.43 11.02
CA ARG A 138 5.57 -79.38 11.69
C ARG A 138 4.95 -79.97 12.95
N GLU A 139 4.27 -79.17 13.76
CA GLU A 139 3.59 -79.63 14.97
C GLU A 139 2.54 -80.70 14.62
N GLN A 140 1.72 -80.46 13.59
CA GLN A 140 0.77 -81.44 13.08
C GLN A 140 1.45 -82.74 12.64
N SER A 141 2.59 -82.64 11.95
CA SER A 141 3.37 -83.81 11.53
C SER A 141 3.93 -84.60 12.73
N TYR A 142 4.46 -83.92 13.74
CA TYR A 142 4.96 -84.57 14.95
C TYR A 142 3.85 -85.18 15.80
N GLN A 143 2.66 -84.58 15.84
CA GLN A 143 1.49 -85.18 16.47
C GLN A 143 1.12 -86.51 15.80
N LEU A 144 1.14 -86.57 14.46
CA LEU A 144 0.92 -87.83 13.72
C LEU A 144 1.99 -88.88 14.03
N TYR A 145 3.28 -88.52 14.03
CA TYR A 145 4.34 -89.46 14.38
C TYR A 145 4.23 -89.97 15.81
N SER A 146 3.90 -89.10 16.76
CA SER A 146 3.67 -89.47 18.16
C SER A 146 2.52 -90.47 18.29
N GLN A 147 1.40 -90.23 17.60
CA GLN A 147 0.27 -91.16 17.56
C GLN A 147 0.67 -92.53 16.98
N GLN A 148 1.44 -92.55 15.89
CA GLN A 148 1.96 -93.79 15.29
C GLN A 148 2.90 -94.56 16.21
N ILE A 149 3.83 -93.87 16.90
CA ILE A 149 4.73 -94.50 17.87
C ILE A 149 3.94 -95.09 19.04
N ILE A 150 2.94 -94.38 19.55
CA ILE A 150 2.06 -94.89 20.62
C ILE A 150 1.31 -96.14 20.15
N GLN A 151 0.81 -96.16 18.90
CA GLN A 151 0.17 -97.34 18.32
C GLN A 151 1.15 -98.52 18.24
N VAL A 152 2.34 -98.33 17.68
CA VAL A 152 3.37 -99.38 17.57
C VAL A 152 3.83 -99.87 18.95
N TYR A 153 4.03 -98.97 19.91
CA TYR A 153 4.37 -99.33 21.29
C TYR A 153 3.28 -100.20 21.92
N ASN A 154 2.00 -99.84 21.75
CA ASN A 154 0.86 -100.61 22.24
C ASN A 154 0.75 -101.97 21.54
N GLU A 155 1.08 -102.06 20.24
CA GLU A 155 1.13 -103.34 19.51
C GLU A 155 2.27 -104.24 20.00
N LEU A 156 3.46 -103.68 20.25
CA LEU A 156 4.61 -104.43 20.77
C LEU A 156 4.43 -104.88 22.22
N THR A 157 3.75 -104.08 23.06
CA THR A 157 3.46 -104.46 24.46
C THR A 157 2.28 -105.42 24.60
N ASN A 158 1.31 -105.41 23.67
CA ASN A 158 0.19 -106.36 23.68
C ASN A 158 0.52 -107.70 23.01
N ASN A 159 1.58 -107.78 22.21
CA ASN A 159 2.11 -109.04 21.69
C ASN A 159 3.12 -109.62 22.69
N SER A 160 2.73 -110.69 23.39
CA SER A 160 3.59 -111.40 24.33
C SER A 160 4.77 -112.07 23.60
N PHE A 161 5.91 -111.40 23.55
CA PHE A 161 7.19 -111.96 23.09
C PHE A 161 8.18 -112.11 24.26
N GLU A 162 8.87 -113.24 24.31
CA GLU A 162 10.01 -113.49 25.21
C GLU A 162 11.20 -112.59 24.79
N LEU A 163 11.58 -111.63 25.63
CA LEU A 163 12.59 -110.61 25.29
C LEU A 163 14.03 -111.17 25.20
N GLY A 164 14.71 -110.84 24.10
CA GLY A 164 16.16 -110.98 23.95
C GLY A 164 16.91 -109.69 24.34
N HIS A 165 18.23 -109.78 24.53
CA HIS A 165 19.06 -108.65 25.00
C HIS A 165 19.10 -107.42 24.06
N ASP A 166 18.79 -107.57 22.76
CA ASP A 166 18.71 -106.44 21.81
C ASP A 166 17.47 -105.54 22.03
N ASP A 167 16.40 -106.07 22.64
CA ASP A 167 15.16 -105.34 22.87
C ASP A 167 15.28 -104.28 23.98
N PHE A 168 16.16 -104.51 24.96
CA PHE A 168 16.40 -103.56 26.05
C PHE A 168 17.12 -102.28 25.56
N HIS A 169 18.05 -102.42 24.62
CA HIS A 169 18.73 -101.28 24.00
C HIS A 169 17.76 -100.45 23.14
N ASN A 170 16.88 -101.13 22.40
CA ASN A 170 15.82 -100.47 21.64
C ASN A 170 14.84 -99.69 22.54
N ILE A 171 14.46 -100.25 23.69
CA ILE A 171 13.62 -99.55 24.68
C ILE A 171 14.31 -98.30 25.23
N GLN A 172 15.61 -98.36 25.54
CA GLN A 172 16.37 -97.18 26.00
C GLN A 172 16.50 -96.10 24.92
N LEU A 173 16.73 -96.48 23.66
CA LEU A 173 16.76 -95.54 22.54
C LEU A 173 15.40 -94.85 22.34
N ILE A 174 14.30 -95.61 22.44
CA ILE A 174 12.93 -95.06 22.36
C ILE A 174 12.66 -94.08 23.51
N GLN A 175 13.06 -94.41 24.75
CA GLN A 175 12.90 -93.50 25.89
C GLN A 175 13.69 -92.20 25.71
N THR A 176 14.92 -92.29 25.18
CA THR A 176 15.77 -91.12 24.94
C THR A 176 15.18 -90.24 23.83
N ALA A 177 14.68 -90.84 22.76
CA ALA A 177 13.98 -90.14 21.69
C ALA A 177 12.69 -89.47 22.18
N GLN A 178 11.92 -90.13 23.05
CA GLN A 178 10.71 -89.59 23.66
C GLN A 178 11.00 -88.36 24.53
N GLN A 179 12.06 -88.41 25.35
CA GLN A 179 12.50 -87.26 26.15
C GLN A 179 12.97 -86.08 25.28
N TYR A 180 13.70 -86.37 24.19
CA TYR A 180 14.11 -85.33 23.24
C TYR A 180 12.90 -84.65 22.58
N ILE A 181 11.93 -85.43 22.11
CA ILE A 181 10.70 -84.92 21.50
C ILE A 181 9.90 -84.07 22.49
N GLN A 182 9.76 -84.51 23.75
CA GLN A 182 9.07 -83.73 24.79
C GLN A 182 9.76 -82.38 25.06
N ASN A 183 11.10 -82.36 25.11
CA ASN A 183 11.85 -81.13 25.32
C ASN A 183 11.72 -80.15 24.14
N VAL A 184 11.71 -80.66 22.90
CA VAL A 184 11.48 -79.84 21.70
C VAL A 184 10.05 -79.29 21.69
N PHE A 185 9.06 -80.10 22.04
CA PHE A 185 7.66 -79.67 22.13
C PHE A 185 7.46 -78.55 23.17
N LEU A 186 8.06 -78.69 24.36
CA LEU A 186 8.00 -77.65 25.40
C LEU A 186 8.63 -76.32 24.96
N LYS A 187 9.74 -76.37 24.22
CA LYS A 187 10.37 -75.15 23.66
C LYS A 187 9.49 -74.48 22.62
N LEU A 188 8.92 -75.24 21.70
CA LEU A 188 7.98 -74.75 20.69
C LEU A 188 6.75 -74.10 21.32
N GLN A 189 6.21 -74.71 22.38
CA GLN A 189 5.06 -74.17 23.10
C GLN A 189 5.37 -72.82 23.76
N LEU A 190 6.59 -72.66 24.31
CA LEU A 190 7.05 -71.38 24.88
C LEU A 190 7.25 -70.32 23.80
N GLU A 191 7.90 -70.67 22.69
CA GLU A 191 8.11 -69.76 21.55
C GLU A 191 6.77 -69.31 20.93
N SER A 192 5.82 -70.23 20.77
CA SER A 192 4.47 -69.93 20.29
C SER A 192 3.74 -68.94 21.20
N LYS A 193 3.83 -69.13 22.52
CA LYS A 193 3.24 -68.20 23.49
C LYS A 193 3.88 -66.81 23.42
N GLN A 194 5.20 -66.73 23.29
CA GLN A 194 5.91 -65.46 23.15
C GLN A 194 5.54 -64.74 21.85
N ALA A 195 5.43 -65.47 20.73
CA ALA A 195 5.00 -64.91 19.45
C ALA A 195 3.56 -64.35 19.54
N PHE A 196 2.65 -65.07 20.18
CA PHE A 196 1.27 -64.62 20.38
C PHE A 196 1.18 -63.37 21.28
N GLU A 197 1.98 -63.30 22.35
CA GLU A 197 2.03 -62.12 23.21
C GLU A 197 2.58 -60.90 22.46
N LEU A 198 3.58 -61.09 21.59
CA LEU A 198 4.14 -60.04 20.74
C LEU A 198 3.12 -59.56 19.69
N GLU A 199 2.41 -60.48 19.04
CA GLU A 199 1.34 -60.17 18.08
C GLU A 199 0.25 -59.30 18.73
N GLN A 200 -0.19 -59.64 19.94
CA GLN A 200 -1.16 -58.83 20.68
C GLN A 200 -0.63 -57.43 21.03
N GLN A 201 0.66 -57.28 21.33
CA GLN A 201 1.25 -55.98 21.60
C GLN A 201 1.32 -55.12 20.35
N LEU A 202 1.76 -55.69 19.23
CA LEU A 202 1.82 -55.00 17.93
C LEU A 202 0.43 -54.58 17.45
N GLN A 203 -0.58 -55.45 17.60
CA GLN A 203 -1.96 -55.12 17.24
C GLN A 203 -2.49 -53.92 18.05
N LYS A 204 -2.21 -53.87 19.36
CA LYS A 204 -2.60 -52.72 20.20
C LYS A 204 -1.91 -51.43 19.78
N GLN A 205 -0.65 -51.48 19.37
CA GLN A 205 0.07 -50.30 18.88
C GLN A 205 -0.51 -49.82 17.54
N LEU A 206 -0.86 -50.75 16.65
CA LEU A 206 -1.49 -50.43 15.36
C LEU A 206 -2.85 -49.76 15.56
N ASP A 207 -3.69 -50.30 16.45
CA ASP A 207 -4.99 -49.71 16.78
C ASP A 207 -4.84 -48.28 17.35
N GLN A 208 -3.84 -48.04 18.21
CA GLN A 208 -3.56 -46.71 18.75
C GLN A 208 -3.11 -45.71 17.68
N LEU A 209 -2.22 -46.13 16.78
CA LEU A 209 -1.78 -45.30 15.66
C LEU A 209 -2.94 -44.99 14.70
N GLN A 210 -3.82 -45.96 14.44
CA GLN A 210 -4.98 -45.75 13.59
C GLN A 210 -5.95 -44.71 14.17
N ILE A 211 -6.15 -44.70 15.49
CA ILE A 211 -6.94 -43.67 16.19
C ILE A 211 -6.27 -42.29 16.05
N GLN A 212 -4.96 -42.19 16.28
CA GLN A 212 -4.23 -40.92 16.16
C GLN A 212 -4.30 -40.35 14.73
N VAL A 213 -4.18 -41.20 13.71
CA VAL A 213 -4.31 -40.78 12.31
C VAL A 213 -5.73 -40.27 12.03
N GLN A 214 -6.76 -40.96 12.52
CA GLN A 214 -8.14 -40.49 12.35
C GLN A 214 -8.42 -39.15 13.05
N GLU A 215 -7.87 -38.93 14.24
CA GLU A 215 -8.00 -37.66 14.96
C GLU A 215 -7.28 -36.52 14.23
N ALA A 216 -6.06 -36.76 13.75
CA ALA A 216 -5.31 -35.80 12.95
C ALA A 216 -6.07 -35.45 11.66
N GLN A 217 -6.68 -36.43 11.00
CA GLN A 217 -7.44 -36.22 9.76
C GLN A 217 -8.74 -35.45 10.00
N LYS A 218 -9.46 -35.72 11.10
CA LYS A 218 -10.63 -34.92 11.52
C LYS A 218 -10.26 -33.47 11.84
N SER A 219 -9.14 -33.27 12.54
CA SER A 219 -8.61 -31.93 12.86
C SER A 219 -8.20 -31.17 11.59
N ASN A 220 -7.57 -31.85 10.64
CA ASN A 220 -7.18 -31.22 9.37
C ASN A 220 -8.42 -30.81 8.54
N ASN A 221 -9.43 -31.66 8.45
CA ASN A 221 -10.67 -31.35 7.73
C ASN A 221 -11.42 -30.16 8.35
N SER A 222 -11.45 -30.04 9.68
CA SER A 222 -12.09 -28.88 10.33
C SER A 222 -11.32 -27.59 10.07
N MET A 223 -9.99 -27.64 10.11
CA MET A 223 -9.13 -26.50 9.80
C MET A 223 -9.27 -26.06 8.33
N GLN A 224 -9.34 -27.01 7.40
CA GLN A 224 -9.57 -26.74 5.98
C GLN A 224 -10.91 -26.05 5.73
N THR A 225 -11.97 -26.49 6.43
CA THR A 225 -13.29 -25.85 6.36
C THR A 225 -13.26 -24.40 6.86
N ILE A 226 -12.51 -24.12 7.93
CA ILE A 226 -12.34 -22.74 8.44
C ILE A 226 -11.58 -21.88 7.43
N PHE A 227 -10.52 -22.41 6.82
CA PHE A 227 -9.78 -21.69 5.79
C PHE A 227 -10.65 -21.37 4.56
N ASP A 228 -11.44 -22.33 4.08
CA ASP A 228 -12.34 -22.11 2.95
C ASP A 228 -13.38 -21.03 3.25
N GLN A 229 -13.91 -20.99 4.48
CA GLN A 229 -14.81 -19.92 4.92
C GLN A 229 -14.13 -18.55 4.95
N GLN A 230 -12.89 -18.47 5.45
CA GLN A 230 -12.12 -17.23 5.45
C GLN A 230 -11.80 -16.74 4.03
N ILE A 231 -11.45 -17.63 3.12
CA ILE A 231 -11.21 -17.31 1.71
C ILE A 231 -12.48 -16.73 1.07
N GLN A 232 -13.64 -17.34 1.31
CA GLN A 232 -14.91 -16.83 0.81
C GLN A 232 -15.25 -15.44 1.37
N GLN A 233 -15.02 -15.20 2.67
CA GLN A 233 -15.24 -13.90 3.28
C GLN A 233 -14.36 -12.81 2.66
N VAL A 234 -13.08 -13.09 2.45
CA VAL A 234 -12.15 -12.15 1.80
C VAL A 234 -12.55 -11.89 0.36
N ALA A 235 -12.97 -12.92 -0.39
CA ALA A 235 -13.44 -12.74 -1.77
C ALA A 235 -14.66 -11.80 -1.86
N VAL A 236 -15.61 -11.93 -0.92
CA VAL A 236 -16.77 -11.02 -0.84
C VAL A 236 -16.34 -9.60 -0.49
N GLN A 237 -15.39 -9.42 0.43
CA GLN A 237 -14.87 -8.09 0.77
C GLN A 237 -14.20 -7.41 -0.42
N ILE A 238 -13.37 -8.14 -1.18
CA ILE A 238 -12.71 -7.64 -2.39
C ILE A 238 -13.75 -7.17 -3.43
N GLU A 239 -14.81 -7.97 -3.65
CA GLU A 239 -15.85 -7.60 -4.61
C GLU A 239 -16.63 -6.35 -4.18
N ASN A 240 -16.93 -6.22 -2.88
CA ASN A 240 -17.57 -5.01 -2.33
C ASN A 240 -16.70 -3.76 -2.49
N GLU A 241 -15.40 -3.85 -2.17
CA GLU A 241 -14.46 -2.73 -2.36
C GLU A 241 -14.31 -2.35 -3.84
N ARG A 242 -14.33 -3.35 -4.74
CA ARG A 242 -14.28 -3.11 -6.18
C ARG A 242 -15.50 -2.34 -6.67
N GLN A 243 -16.71 -2.73 -6.24
CA GLN A 243 -17.94 -2.01 -6.57
C GLN A 243 -17.94 -0.59 -6.01
N GLN A 244 -17.47 -0.39 -4.77
CA GLN A 244 -17.33 0.96 -4.19
C GLN A 244 -16.36 1.82 -5.00
N LYS A 245 -15.23 1.26 -5.42
CA LYS A 245 -14.26 1.97 -6.28
C LYS A 245 -14.91 2.40 -7.60
N GLU A 246 -15.65 1.51 -8.25
CA GLU A 246 -16.34 1.83 -9.51
C GLU A 246 -17.40 2.92 -9.33
N THR A 247 -18.14 2.92 -8.23
CA THR A 247 -19.08 4.01 -7.91
C THR A 247 -18.37 5.35 -7.73
N LEU A 248 -17.25 5.38 -6.99
CA LEU A 248 -16.46 6.60 -6.79
C LEU A 248 -15.82 7.10 -8.09
N GLU A 249 -15.32 6.21 -8.96
CA GLU A 249 -14.80 6.59 -10.28
C GLU A 249 -15.88 7.23 -11.15
N ASN A 250 -17.11 6.69 -11.12
CA ASN A 250 -18.25 7.29 -11.82
C ASN A 250 -18.64 8.66 -11.25
N GLU A 251 -18.64 8.84 -9.94
CA GLU A 251 -18.88 10.14 -9.29
C GLU A 251 -17.83 11.18 -9.68
N VAL A 252 -16.55 10.80 -9.67
CA VAL A 252 -15.44 11.67 -10.09
C VAL A 252 -15.58 12.08 -11.55
N ASN A 253 -15.90 11.13 -12.44
CA ASN A 253 -16.13 11.43 -13.86
C ASN A 253 -17.31 12.39 -14.07
N ASN A 254 -18.40 12.20 -13.33
CA ASN A 254 -19.57 13.09 -13.37
C ASN A 254 -19.24 14.51 -12.85
N LEU A 255 -18.46 14.61 -11.77
CA LEU A 255 -18.00 15.89 -11.24
C LEU A 255 -17.05 16.60 -12.20
N ALA A 256 -16.11 15.87 -12.81
CA ALA A 256 -15.20 16.41 -13.81
C ALA A 256 -15.95 16.95 -15.04
N ALA A 257 -16.97 16.23 -15.52
CA ALA A 257 -17.82 16.68 -16.62
C ALA A 257 -18.60 17.96 -16.26
N ARG A 258 -19.19 18.03 -15.05
CA ARG A 258 -19.87 19.23 -14.56
C ARG A 258 -18.93 20.42 -14.42
N LEU A 259 -17.74 20.20 -13.87
CA LEU A 259 -16.70 21.22 -13.74
C LEU A 259 -16.31 21.75 -15.11
N SER A 260 -16.03 20.87 -16.07
CA SER A 260 -15.72 21.25 -17.46
C SER A 260 -16.83 22.08 -18.08
N GLY A 261 -18.10 21.69 -17.90
CA GLY A 261 -19.24 22.48 -18.38
C GLY A 261 -19.26 23.89 -17.78
N LYS A 262 -19.06 24.01 -16.45
CA LYS A 262 -18.99 25.30 -15.77
C LYS A 262 -17.79 26.15 -16.21
N THR A 263 -16.64 25.53 -16.50
CA THR A 263 -15.46 26.23 -17.02
C THR A 263 -15.71 26.82 -18.40
N VAL A 264 -16.45 26.13 -19.28
CA VAL A 264 -16.85 26.65 -20.59
C VAL A 264 -17.81 27.83 -20.43
N GLU A 265 -18.86 27.69 -19.62
CA GLU A 265 -19.81 28.79 -19.33
C GLU A 265 -19.10 30.04 -18.79
N LEU A 266 -18.15 29.87 -17.85
CA LEU A 266 -17.35 30.98 -17.31
C LEU A 266 -16.46 31.62 -18.37
N SER A 267 -15.87 30.82 -19.25
CA SER A 267 -15.01 31.33 -20.32
C SER A 267 -15.83 32.16 -21.31
N GLU A 268 -17.00 31.68 -21.74
CA GLU A 268 -17.93 32.41 -22.61
C GLU A 268 -18.39 33.72 -21.95
N ALA A 269 -18.78 33.68 -20.67
CA ALA A 269 -19.18 34.86 -19.92
C ALA A 269 -18.05 35.89 -19.84
N PHE A 270 -16.80 35.44 -19.58
CA PHE A 270 -15.65 36.34 -19.56
C PHE A 270 -15.34 36.96 -20.92
N THR A 271 -15.44 36.20 -22.01
CA THR A 271 -15.28 36.76 -23.36
C THR A 271 -16.37 37.79 -23.67
N ALA A 272 -17.61 37.55 -23.25
CA ALA A 272 -18.70 38.52 -23.38
C ALA A 272 -18.44 39.81 -22.59
N ILE A 273 -17.97 39.68 -21.34
CA ILE A 273 -17.60 40.82 -20.49
C ILE A 273 -16.47 41.63 -21.13
N GLU A 274 -15.41 40.97 -21.59
CA GLU A 274 -14.27 41.63 -22.23
C GLU A 274 -14.70 42.38 -23.50
N THR A 275 -15.56 41.76 -24.30
CA THR A 275 -16.16 42.40 -25.49
C THR A 275 -16.98 43.63 -25.12
N LEU A 276 -17.78 43.56 -24.04
CA LEU A 276 -18.56 44.71 -23.56
C LEU A 276 -17.66 45.83 -23.03
N CYS A 277 -16.68 45.51 -22.19
CA CYS A 277 -15.71 46.48 -21.68
C CYS A 277 -14.95 47.19 -22.81
N SER A 278 -14.63 46.49 -23.90
CA SER A 278 -13.96 47.12 -25.05
C SER A 278 -14.82 48.12 -25.82
N LYS A 279 -16.15 48.01 -25.73
CA LYS A 279 -17.12 48.87 -26.44
C LYS A 279 -17.59 50.06 -25.61
N VAL A 280 -17.35 50.06 -24.30
CA VAL A 280 -17.85 51.05 -23.35
C VAL A 280 -16.75 52.04 -22.98
N ASN A 281 -17.06 53.33 -22.99
CA ASN A 281 -16.16 54.38 -22.50
C ASN A 281 -16.42 54.63 -21.01
N PHE A 282 -15.53 54.11 -20.16
CA PHE A 282 -15.60 54.31 -18.71
C PHE A 282 -15.05 55.67 -18.30
N ASN A 283 -15.77 56.35 -17.41
CA ASN A 283 -15.33 57.63 -16.84
C ASN A 283 -14.24 57.38 -15.77
N PRO A 284 -13.24 58.26 -15.56
CA PRO A 284 -12.16 58.02 -14.59
C PRO A 284 -12.65 57.75 -13.15
N ARG A 285 -13.81 58.33 -12.80
CA ARG A 285 -14.49 58.08 -11.52
C ARG A 285 -14.94 56.63 -11.36
N GLN A 286 -15.45 55.99 -12.41
CA GLN A 286 -15.90 54.60 -12.39
C GLN A 286 -14.71 53.64 -12.26
N MET A 287 -13.61 53.94 -12.96
CA MET A 287 -12.38 53.15 -12.87
C MET A 287 -11.77 53.19 -11.47
N GLN A 288 -11.61 54.38 -10.88
CA GLN A 288 -11.05 54.52 -9.53
C GLN A 288 -11.93 53.88 -8.44
N THR A 289 -13.25 53.90 -8.62
CA THR A 289 -14.20 53.34 -7.64
C THR A 289 -14.13 51.81 -7.65
N ALA A 290 -14.01 51.19 -8.83
CA ALA A 290 -13.84 49.75 -8.95
C ALA A 290 -12.46 49.25 -8.48
N GLU A 291 -11.40 50.05 -8.64
CA GLU A 291 -10.06 49.70 -8.16
C GLU A 291 -9.96 49.69 -6.63
N LYS A 292 -10.66 50.62 -5.97
CA LYS A 292 -10.64 50.80 -4.50
C LYS A 292 -11.65 49.95 -3.74
N MET A 293 -12.53 49.22 -4.43
CA MET A 293 -13.54 48.37 -3.80
C MET A 293 -12.93 47.13 -3.15
N ASN A 294 -13.46 46.75 -1.98
CA ASN A 294 -13.10 45.51 -1.32
C ASN A 294 -13.69 44.31 -2.09
N ILE A 295 -13.10 43.13 -1.89
CA ILE A 295 -13.54 41.91 -2.58
C ILE A 295 -15.00 41.57 -2.29
N TRP A 296 -15.49 41.91 -1.11
CA TRP A 296 -16.90 41.75 -0.75
C TRP A 296 -17.84 42.67 -1.55
N ASP A 297 -17.42 43.90 -1.85
CA ASP A 297 -18.21 44.83 -2.67
C ASP A 297 -18.30 44.40 -4.14
N ILE A 298 -17.35 43.53 -4.54
CA ILE A 298 -17.23 42.97 -5.88
C ILE A 298 -18.03 41.67 -6.03
N ILE A 299 -18.03 40.80 -5.02
CA ILE A 299 -18.71 39.49 -5.04
C ILE A 299 -20.19 39.59 -4.60
N GLY A 300 -20.53 40.59 -3.78
CA GLY A 300 -21.89 40.85 -3.31
C GLY A 300 -22.24 40.13 -2.01
N GLU A 301 -22.40 38.80 -2.04
CA GLU A 301 -22.75 38.01 -0.85
C GLU A 301 -21.57 37.23 -0.26
N LYS A 302 -21.53 37.16 1.08
CA LYS A 302 -20.59 36.31 1.81
C LYS A 302 -21.02 34.85 1.71
N THR A 303 -20.33 34.05 0.90
CA THR A 303 -20.43 32.59 0.96
C THR A 303 -19.55 32.04 2.09
N ASN A 304 -20.17 31.31 3.02
CA ASN A 304 -19.49 30.71 4.18
C ASN A 304 -18.27 29.87 3.78
N ASP A 305 -18.34 29.13 2.67
CA ASP A 305 -17.25 28.26 2.20
C ASP A 305 -16.00 29.05 1.77
N LEU A 306 -16.19 30.21 1.14
CA LEU A 306 -15.09 31.08 0.71
C LEU A 306 -14.44 31.77 1.90
N GLU A 307 -15.25 32.15 2.89
CA GLU A 307 -14.77 32.74 4.15
C GLU A 307 -13.98 31.72 4.96
N GLU A 308 -14.45 30.47 5.05
CA GLU A 308 -13.78 29.40 5.77
C GLU A 308 -12.45 29.01 5.12
N THR A 309 -12.41 28.87 3.79
CA THR A 309 -11.16 28.59 3.06
C THR A 309 -10.17 29.75 3.11
N ALA A 310 -10.62 31.00 3.00
CA ALA A 310 -9.74 32.16 3.13
C ALA A 310 -9.22 32.35 4.57
N LEU A 311 -10.03 32.03 5.58
CA LEU A 311 -9.62 32.03 6.99
C LEU A 311 -8.61 30.91 7.28
N GLN A 312 -8.82 29.70 6.77
CA GLN A 312 -7.84 28.62 6.86
C GLN A 312 -6.52 29.02 6.19
N TYR A 313 -6.57 29.67 5.02
CA TYR A 313 -5.37 30.17 4.34
C TYR A 313 -4.69 31.29 5.13
N TYR A 314 -5.46 32.19 5.74
CA TYR A 314 -4.96 33.28 6.60
C TYR A 314 -4.26 32.74 7.86
N GLU A 315 -4.81 31.69 8.48
CA GLU A 315 -4.20 30.99 9.60
C GLU A 315 -2.93 30.23 9.19
N GLN A 316 -2.95 29.52 8.05
CA GLN A 316 -1.79 28.84 7.49
C GLN A 316 -0.64 29.81 7.17
N CYS A 317 -0.96 31.02 6.68
CA CYS A 317 0.01 32.09 6.43
C CYS A 317 0.42 32.88 7.69
N LYS A 318 0.07 32.41 8.90
CA LYS A 318 0.40 33.05 10.19
C LYS A 318 0.06 34.55 10.25
N LYS A 319 -1.04 34.97 9.63
CA LYS A 319 -1.51 36.37 9.63
C LYS A 319 -0.57 37.40 9.00
N GLN A 320 0.38 36.96 8.17
CA GLN A 320 1.33 37.88 7.49
C GLN A 320 0.71 38.62 6.30
N LEU A 321 -0.34 38.06 5.71
CA LEU A 321 -1.10 38.65 4.61
C LEU A 321 -2.38 39.28 5.16
N THR A 322 -2.88 40.33 4.50
CA THR A 322 -4.21 40.86 4.84
C THR A 322 -5.30 39.88 4.42
N LEU A 323 -6.44 39.87 5.12
CA LEU A 323 -7.56 38.99 4.79
C LEU A 323 -8.01 39.15 3.32
N ASN A 324 -7.97 40.39 2.80
CA ASN A 324 -8.26 40.71 1.40
C ASN A 324 -7.28 40.04 0.43
N GLU A 325 -5.97 40.01 0.73
CA GLU A 325 -4.98 39.31 -0.10
C GLU A 325 -5.16 37.79 -0.07
N CYS A 326 -5.62 37.22 1.04
CA CYS A 326 -6.00 35.81 1.11
C CYS A 326 -7.18 35.51 0.18
N TYR A 327 -8.22 36.36 0.18
CA TYR A 327 -9.34 36.21 -0.77
C TYR A 327 -8.89 36.37 -2.24
N MET A 328 -8.00 37.33 -2.55
CA MET A 328 -7.43 37.48 -3.90
C MET A 328 -6.76 36.19 -4.38
N ARG A 329 -6.02 35.53 -3.49
CA ARG A 329 -5.28 34.30 -3.82
C ARG A 329 -6.17 33.08 -3.93
N VAL A 330 -7.18 32.96 -3.06
CA VAL A 330 -8.16 31.86 -3.12
C VAL A 330 -8.99 31.94 -4.40
N LEU A 331 -9.40 33.15 -4.81
CA LEU A 331 -10.18 33.36 -6.04
C LEU A 331 -9.32 33.37 -7.31
N GLY A 332 -8.03 33.68 -7.18
CA GLY A 332 -7.11 33.89 -8.29
C GLY A 332 -7.16 35.31 -8.86
N GLU A 333 -5.98 35.89 -9.12
CA GLU A 333 -5.83 37.30 -9.56
C GLU A 333 -6.59 37.61 -10.87
N GLN A 334 -6.62 36.65 -11.80
CA GLN A 334 -7.37 36.80 -13.06
C GLN A 334 -8.88 36.89 -12.84
N THR A 335 -9.43 36.07 -11.95
CA THR A 335 -10.86 36.08 -11.61
C THR A 335 -11.25 37.39 -10.96
N VAL A 336 -10.42 37.90 -10.05
CA VAL A 336 -10.70 39.20 -9.40
C VAL A 336 -10.63 40.34 -10.40
N SER A 337 -9.65 40.35 -11.31
CA SER A 337 -9.55 41.39 -12.35
C SER A 337 -10.82 41.44 -13.22
N LYS A 338 -11.32 40.28 -13.63
CA LYS A 338 -12.55 40.16 -14.41
C LYS A 338 -13.80 40.54 -13.61
N LEU A 339 -13.88 40.22 -12.32
CA LEU A 339 -14.97 40.68 -11.46
C LEU A 339 -14.96 42.20 -11.27
N LYS A 340 -13.77 42.84 -11.19
CA LYS A 340 -13.64 44.30 -11.17
C LYS A 340 -14.15 44.93 -12.47
N GLN A 341 -13.83 44.35 -13.63
CA GLN A 341 -14.38 44.77 -14.92
C GLN A 341 -15.91 44.68 -14.97
N LEU A 342 -16.46 43.59 -14.43
CA LEU A 342 -17.92 43.40 -14.27
C LEU A 342 -18.55 44.51 -13.43
N LYS A 343 -17.90 44.88 -12.32
CA LYS A 343 -18.37 45.96 -11.45
C LYS A 343 -18.28 47.34 -12.13
N GLN A 344 -17.25 47.59 -12.94
CA GLN A 344 -17.13 48.80 -13.75
C GLN A 344 -18.28 48.93 -14.75
N LEU A 345 -18.62 47.83 -15.44
CA LEU A 345 -19.80 47.76 -16.30
C LEU A 345 -21.09 48.04 -15.52
N GLY A 346 -21.25 47.47 -14.32
CA GLY A 346 -22.41 47.73 -13.47
C GLY A 346 -22.56 49.20 -13.10
N LEU A 347 -21.47 49.86 -12.69
CA LEU A 347 -21.47 51.31 -12.38
C LEU A 347 -21.82 52.15 -13.62
N TRP A 348 -21.31 51.76 -14.79
CA TRP A 348 -21.62 52.43 -16.05
C TRP A 348 -23.11 52.31 -16.43
N ILE A 349 -23.70 51.11 -16.28
CA ILE A 349 -25.13 50.89 -16.53
C ILE A 349 -25.97 51.75 -15.57
N GLN A 350 -25.59 51.82 -14.30
CA GLN A 350 -26.32 52.58 -13.29
C GLN A 350 -26.28 54.10 -13.56
N ASP A 351 -25.14 54.61 -14.03
CA ASP A 351 -25.01 56.00 -14.47
C ASP A 351 -25.84 56.26 -15.74
N ALA A 352 -25.85 55.32 -16.69
CA ALA A 352 -26.65 55.41 -17.91
C ALA A 352 -28.17 55.40 -17.63
N GLU A 353 -28.64 54.52 -16.73
CA GLU A 353 -30.03 54.50 -16.26
C GLU A 353 -30.42 55.78 -15.53
N SER A 354 -29.51 56.33 -14.72
CA SER A 354 -29.74 57.59 -14.01
C SER A 354 -29.88 58.76 -14.98
N LEU A 355 -29.06 58.79 -16.04
CA LEU A 355 -29.16 59.77 -17.13
C LEU A 355 -30.46 59.63 -17.93
N LEU A 356 -30.85 58.40 -18.30
CA LEU A 356 -32.13 58.14 -18.97
C LEU A 356 -33.32 58.59 -18.12
N ASN A 357 -33.31 58.28 -16.82
CA ASN A 357 -34.36 58.71 -15.88
C ASN A 357 -34.41 60.23 -15.70
N LEU A 358 -33.28 60.93 -15.81
CA LEU A 358 -33.22 62.40 -15.79
C LEU A 358 -33.81 62.98 -17.09
N CYS A 359 -33.43 62.43 -18.25
CA CYS A 359 -33.98 62.82 -19.55
C CYS A 359 -35.50 62.59 -19.62
N ASP A 360 -36.00 61.45 -19.10
CA ASP A 360 -37.44 61.16 -19.04
C ASP A 360 -38.21 62.09 -18.09
N LYS A 361 -37.56 62.57 -17.02
CA LYS A 361 -38.15 63.56 -16.11
C LYS A 361 -38.16 64.96 -16.71
N GLU A 362 -37.16 65.32 -17.50
CA GLU A 362 -37.14 66.58 -18.24
C GLU A 362 -38.11 66.58 -19.43
N ALA A 363 -38.29 65.45 -20.12
CA ALA A 363 -39.26 65.30 -21.21
C ALA A 363 -40.73 65.32 -20.75
N LYS A 364 -40.98 65.14 -19.44
CA LYS A 364 -42.31 65.20 -18.80
C LYS A 364 -42.61 66.55 -18.11
N LYS A 365 -41.67 67.50 -18.13
CA LYS A 365 -41.92 68.91 -17.82
C LYS A 365 -42.24 69.65 -19.10
#